data_AF-A0A930ETT6-F1
#
_entry.id   AF-A0A930ETT6-F1
#
_cell.length_a   1.000
_cell.length_b   1.000
_cell.length_c   1.000
_cell.angle_alpha   90.00
_cell.angle_beta   90.00
_cell.angle_gamma   90.00
#
_symmetry.space_group_name_H-M   'P 1'
#
loop_
_entity.id
_entity.type
_entity.pdbx_description
1 polymer ?
#
loop_
_entity_poly.entity_id
_entity_poly.type
_entity_poly.pdbx_seq_one_letter_code
_entity_poly.pdbx_strand_id
1 'polypeptide(L)' 'LEAMKMEKPLLAPRAGTITSLAIKQGDTVTAGTRIAHIATEEEAQ' A
#
# COMPACT_ATOMS: atom_id res chain seq x y z
N LEU A 1 -3.38 -8.92 0.94
CA LEU A 1 -4.36 -8.62 2.01
C LEU A 1 -5.27 -9.81 2.17
N GLU A 2 -5.45 -10.31 3.38
CA GLU A 2 -6.40 -11.40 3.62
C GLU A 2 -7.73 -10.83 4.11
N ALA A 3 -8.82 -11.20 3.46
CA ALA A 3 -10.16 -10.85 3.93
C ALA A 3 -11.12 -12.00 3.61
N MET A 4 -11.88 -12.44 4.61
CA MET A 4 -12.86 -13.53 4.47
C MET A 4 -12.25 -14.83 3.89
N LYS A 5 -11.12 -15.28 4.46
CA LYS A 5 -10.38 -16.49 4.05
C LYS A 5 -9.87 -16.47 2.61
N MET A 6 -9.77 -15.28 2.01
CA MET A 6 -9.29 -15.09 0.65
C MET A 6 -8.23 -14.01 0.60
N GLU A 7 -7.11 -14.33 -0.04
CA GLU A 7 -6.07 -13.38 -0.37
C GLU A 7 -6.51 -12.48 -1.52
N LYS A 8 -6.24 -11.19 -1.36
CA LYS A 8 -6.52 -10.13 -2.32
C LYS A 8 -5.21 -9.41 -2.62
N PRO A 9 -4.72 -9.44 -3.87
CA PRO A 9 -3.55 -8.66 -4.25
C PRO A 9 -3.89 -7.17 -4.15
N LEU A 10 -2.96 -6.39 -3.60
CA LEU A 10 -3.07 -4.93 -3.60
C LEU A 10 -2.25 -4.39 -4.77
N LEU A 11 -2.95 -3.86 -5.78
CA LEU A 11 -2.30 -3.32 -6.98
C LEU A 11 -2.01 -1.84 -6.78
N ALA A 12 -0.84 -1.40 -7.23
CA ALA A 12 -0.49 0.01 -7.25
C ALA A 12 -1.35 0.76 -8.29
N PRO A 13 -1.95 1.91 -7.94
CA PRO A 13 -2.76 2.69 -8.88
C PRO A 13 -1.90 3.45 -9.91
N ARG A 14 -0.60 3.62 -9.64
CA ARG A 14 0.36 4.32 -10.50
C ARG A 14 1.75 3.71 -10.37
N ALA A 15 2.59 3.91 -11.39
CA ALA A 15 4.01 3.59 -11.32
C ALA A 15 4.75 4.59 -10.41
N GLY A 16 5.85 4.16 -9.79
CA GLY A 16 6.66 4.99 -8.90
C GLY A 16 7.52 4.15 -7.95
N THR A 17 8.12 4.81 -6.95
CA THR A 17 8.97 4.19 -5.94
C THR A 17 8.30 4.22 -4.57
N ILE A 18 8.36 3.11 -3.82
CA ILE A 18 7.86 3.07 -2.44
C ILE A 18 8.82 3.83 -1.53
N THR A 19 8.37 4.93 -0.96
CA THR A 19 9.19 5.76 -0.04
C THR A 19 8.92 5.46 1.43
N SER A 20 7.75 4.89 1.75
CA SER A 20 7.38 4.55 3.12
C SER A 20 6.35 3.42 3.16
N LEU A 21 6.45 2.56 4.18
CA LEU A 21 5.50 1.51 4.54
C LEU A 21 4.97 1.79 5.93
N ALA A 22 3.65 1.93 6.06
CA ALA A 22 2.97 2.31 7.30
C ALA A 22 2.42 1.11 8.09
N ILE A 23 2.58 -0.11 7.57
CA ILE A 23 2.09 -1.35 8.18
C ILE A 23 3.18 -2.42 8.24
N LYS A 24 2.97 -3.42 9.11
CA LYS A 24 3.78 -4.64 9.20
C LYS A 24 2.94 -5.86 8.85
N GLN A 25 3.63 -6.97 8.63
CA GLN A 25 2.96 -8.25 8.40
C GLN A 25 2.12 -8.64 9.64
N GLY A 26 0.89 -9.09 9.40
CA GLY A 26 -0.05 -9.48 10.45
C GLY A 26 -0.89 -8.32 11.01
N ASP A 27 -0.59 -7.07 10.64
CA ASP A 27 -1.41 -5.94 11.07
C ASP A 27 -2.83 -6.04 10.51
N THR A 28 -3.81 -5.77 11.36
CA THR A 28 -5.21 -5.66 10.96
C THR A 28 -5.45 -4.26 10.40
N VAL A 29 -5.97 -4.19 9.17
CA VAL A 29 -6.22 -2.92 8.47
C VAL A 29 -7.71 -2.76 8.16
N THR A 30 -8.21 -1.53 8.20
CA THR A 30 -9.58 -1.17 7.82
C THR A 30 -9.59 -0.34 6.54
N ALA A 31 -10.76 -0.14 5.94
CA ALA A 31 -10.90 0.71 4.77
C ALA A 31 -10.38 2.13 5.05
N GLY A 32 -9.55 2.65 4.15
CA GLY A 32 -8.90 3.96 4.31
C GLY A 32 -7.57 3.93 5.07
N THR A 33 -7.14 2.78 5.60
CA THR A 33 -5.80 2.66 6.22
C THR A 33 -4.72 2.93 5.18
N ARG A 34 -3.79 3.82 5.51
CA ARG A 34 -2.61 4.08 4.68
C ARG A 34 -1.67 2.89 4.78
N ILE A 35 -1.34 2.29 3.63
CA ILE A 35 -0.46 1.12 3.54
C ILE A 35 0.97 1.53 3.19
N ALA A 36 1.11 2.33 2.13
CA ALA A 36 2.39 2.76 1.60
C ALA A 36 2.30 4.16 0.98
N HIS A 37 3.43 4.83 0.85
CA HIS A 37 3.59 6.02 0.02
C HIS A 37 4.32 5.62 -1.27
N ILE A 38 3.72 5.93 -2.42
CA ILE A 38 4.34 5.76 -3.75
C ILE A 38 4.72 7.15 -4.27
N ALA A 39 6.01 7.46 -4.32
CA ALA A 39 6.50 8.69 -4.94
C ALA A 39 6.59 8.51 -6.46
N THR A 40 6.09 9.49 -7.21
CA THR A 40 6.29 9.59 -8.64
C THR A 40 7.44 10.54 -8.94
N GLU A 41 8.10 10.39 -10.09
CA GLU A 41 9.17 11.29 -10.54
C GLU A 41 8.72 12.76 -10.59
N GLU A 42 7.43 13.02 -10.79
CA GLU A 42 6.84 14.36 -10.80
C GLU A 42 6.74 15.02 -9.40
N GLU A 43 6.80 14.25 -8.31
CA GLU A 43 6.80 14.79 -6.93
C GLU A 43 8.23 14.95 -6.36
N ALA A 44 9.26 14.63 -7.14
CA ALA A 44 10.67 14.73 -6.75
C ALA A 44 11.36 16.02 -7.28
N GLN A 45 10.59 16.98 -7.79
CA GLN A 45 11.05 18.30 -8.25
C GLN A 45 10.65 19.42 -7.27
#